data_AF-A0A7C4CJZ0-F1
#
_entry.id   AF-A0A7C4CJZ0-F1
#
_cell.length_a   1.000
_cell.length_b   1.000
_cell.length_c   1.000
_cell.angle_alpha   90.00
_cell.angle_beta   90.00
_cell.angle_gamma   90.00
#
_symmetry.space_group_name_H-M   'P 1'
#
loop_
_entity.id
_entity.type
_entity.pdbx_description
1 polymer ?
#
loop_
_entity_poly.entity_id
_entity_poly.type
_entity_poly.pdbx_seq_one_letter_code
_entity_poly.pdbx_strand_id
1 'polypeptide(L)'
;MTTFKELSELCERLKETFGRKDKVSLIVRFLRNLDPIQVEYASRLLIGKPLPENMSDELDVGYNTLIEIRDMQSTLMHEPLTINDVAEKLLEIAKIKGYGSREKKKNIILGLLARMDEVEREWFMKIVIGEMQHGVNEGVLLEALAEIGGVSLEHIHRAYMLVGDIGELAKQLKIHGGGIVESIRLEVYRPVKPMLAEQCQDIRELFKEPNVMYALEYKVDGARVQIHVGYNGVKIFSRGLKDITESIPDVIEQV
;
A
#
# COMPACT_ATOMS: atom_id res chain seq x y z
N MET A 1 -9.95 12.45 16.37
CA MET A 1 -9.23 11.64 15.37
C MET A 1 -7.81 11.43 15.87
N THR A 2 -7.27 10.22 15.72
CA THR A 2 -5.88 9.91 16.07
C THR A 2 -4.90 10.78 15.28
N THR A 3 -3.89 11.30 15.97
CA THR A 3 -2.85 12.18 15.44
C THR A 3 -1.82 11.41 14.62
N PHE A 4 -1.12 12.10 13.71
CA PHE A 4 0.02 11.54 13.00
C PHE A 4 1.19 11.26 13.96
N LYS A 5 1.38 12.12 14.98
CA LYS A 5 2.31 11.86 16.08
C LYS A 5 2.12 10.49 16.74
N GLU A 6 0.89 10.08 17.05
CA GLU A 6 0.63 8.75 17.63
C GLU A 6 1.05 7.60 16.69
N LEU A 7 0.91 7.79 15.37
CA LEU A 7 1.41 6.83 14.37
C LEU A 7 2.95 6.83 14.31
N SER A 8 3.59 8.00 14.36
CA SER A 8 5.05 8.12 14.36
C SER A 8 5.68 7.50 15.61
N GLU A 9 5.06 7.70 16.78
CA GLU A 9 5.48 7.07 18.05
C GLU A 9 5.30 5.54 18.01
N LEU A 10 4.23 5.03 17.36
CA LEU A 10 4.11 3.60 17.09
C LEU A 10 5.29 3.10 16.24
N CYS A 11 5.66 3.82 15.18
CA CYS A 11 6.76 3.44 14.31
C CYS A 11 8.11 3.40 15.05
N GLU A 12 8.39 4.35 15.95
CA GLU A 12 9.58 4.30 16.82
C GLU A 12 9.57 3.04 17.69
N ARG A 13 8.44 2.72 18.33
CA ARG A 13 8.32 1.50 19.14
C ARG A 13 8.49 0.22 18.31
N LEU A 14 7.98 0.19 17.08
CA LEU A 14 8.16 -0.93 16.16
C LEU A 14 9.62 -1.13 15.75
N LYS A 15 10.36 -0.04 15.55
CA LYS A 15 11.80 -0.03 15.23
C LYS A 15 12.63 -0.60 16.38
N GLU A 16 12.27 -0.30 17.63
CA GLU A 16 12.93 -0.84 18.83
C GLU A 16 12.51 -2.28 19.17
N THR A 17 11.41 -2.76 18.61
CA THR A 17 10.91 -4.12 18.86
C THR A 17 11.60 -5.12 17.92
N PHE A 18 12.11 -6.24 18.45
CA PHE A 18 12.74 -7.28 17.62
C PHE A 18 11.79 -8.44 17.28
N GLY A 19 10.83 -8.76 18.15
CA GLY A 19 9.91 -9.89 17.97
C GLY A 19 8.82 -9.61 16.95
N ARG A 20 8.69 -10.44 15.91
CA ARG A 20 7.59 -10.34 14.92
C ARG A 20 6.22 -10.33 15.59
N LYS A 21 6.00 -11.26 16.54
CA LYS A 21 4.74 -11.36 17.29
C LYS A 21 4.45 -10.11 18.13
N ASP A 22 5.48 -9.51 18.73
CA ASP A 22 5.34 -8.29 19.51
C ASP A 22 4.98 -7.10 18.62
N LYS A 23 5.59 -7.00 17.42
CA LYS A 23 5.21 -6.01 16.40
C LYS A 23 3.76 -6.16 15.98
N VAL A 24 3.33 -7.40 15.69
CA VAL A 24 1.93 -7.70 15.36
C VAL A 24 1.01 -7.21 16.47
N SER A 25 1.30 -7.53 17.74
CA SER A 25 0.51 -7.08 18.89
C SER A 25 0.42 -5.54 19.01
N LEU A 26 1.53 -4.83 18.78
CA LEU A 26 1.55 -3.36 18.77
C LEU A 26 0.65 -2.78 17.66
N ILE A 27 0.73 -3.33 16.45
CA ILE A 27 -0.10 -2.92 15.31
C ILE A 27 -1.57 -3.21 15.58
N VAL A 28 -1.90 -4.41 16.07
CA VAL A 28 -3.27 -4.80 16.42
C VAL A 28 -3.88 -3.85 17.43
N ARG A 29 -3.15 -3.55 18.52
CA ARG A 29 -3.60 -2.61 19.54
C ARG A 29 -3.86 -1.23 18.97
N PHE A 30 -3.01 -0.75 18.07
CA PHE A 30 -3.17 0.56 17.45
C PHE A 30 -4.38 0.60 16.51
N LEU A 31 -4.45 -0.29 15.52
CA LEU A 31 -5.49 -0.28 14.49
C LEU A 31 -6.91 -0.52 15.06
N ARG A 32 -7.03 -1.29 16.17
CA ARG A 32 -8.33 -1.50 16.83
C ARG A 32 -8.98 -0.21 17.33
N ASN A 33 -8.18 0.79 17.71
CA ASN A 33 -8.69 2.06 18.25
C ASN A 33 -9.02 3.10 17.18
N LEU A 34 -8.65 2.85 15.91
CA LEU A 34 -8.90 3.75 14.80
C LEU A 34 -10.30 3.57 14.21
N ASP A 35 -10.87 4.63 13.66
CA ASP A 35 -12.08 4.54 12.82
C ASP A 35 -11.76 3.94 11.43
N PRO A 36 -12.76 3.55 10.61
CA PRO A 36 -12.53 2.88 9.33
C PRO A 36 -11.63 3.65 8.34
N ILE A 37 -11.73 4.98 8.30
CA ILE A 37 -10.91 5.81 7.41
C ILE A 37 -9.47 5.86 7.93
N GLN A 38 -9.32 6.05 9.24
CA GLN A 38 -8.01 6.05 9.87
C GLN A 38 -7.30 4.70 9.75
N VAL A 39 -8.02 3.57 9.85
CA VAL A 39 -7.46 2.24 9.61
C VAL A 39 -6.93 2.11 8.19
N GLU A 40 -7.71 2.55 7.19
CA GLU A 40 -7.32 2.51 5.78
C GLU A 40 -5.97 3.22 5.56
N TYR A 41 -5.87 4.45 6.04
CA TYR A 41 -4.69 5.28 5.89
C TYR A 41 -3.51 4.78 6.72
N ALA A 42 -3.72 4.46 8.00
CA ALA A 42 -2.65 3.96 8.87
C ALA A 42 -2.03 2.67 8.32
N SER A 43 -2.83 1.73 7.83
CA SER A 43 -2.34 0.49 7.23
C SER A 43 -1.41 0.74 6.04
N ARG A 44 -1.74 1.70 5.17
CA ARG A 44 -0.90 2.12 4.04
C ARG A 44 0.38 2.83 4.49
N LEU A 45 0.27 3.79 5.39
CA LEU A 45 1.41 4.57 5.89
C LEU A 45 2.41 3.70 6.66
N LEU A 46 1.94 2.72 7.45
CA LEU A 46 2.81 1.82 8.22
C LEU A 46 3.81 1.05 7.34
N ILE A 47 3.44 0.74 6.10
CA ILE A 47 4.31 0.01 5.16
C ILE A 47 4.95 0.91 4.11
N GLY A 48 4.86 2.24 4.25
CA GLY A 48 5.45 3.19 3.31
C GLY A 48 4.80 3.19 1.93
N LYS A 49 3.52 2.82 1.85
CA LYS A 49 2.73 2.85 0.61
C LYS A 49 1.57 3.84 0.74
N PRO A 50 1.83 5.16 0.72
CA PRO A 50 0.81 6.17 1.06
C PRO A 50 -0.35 6.27 0.06
N LEU A 51 -0.19 5.74 -1.15
CA LEU A 51 -1.19 5.79 -2.22
C LEU A 51 -1.84 4.41 -2.44
N PRO A 52 -3.12 4.36 -2.84
CA PRO A 52 -3.77 3.12 -3.27
C PRO A 52 -3.01 2.42 -4.39
N GLU A 53 -2.90 1.09 -4.33
CA GLU A 53 -2.09 0.34 -5.32
C GLU A 53 -2.62 0.40 -6.76
N ASN A 54 -3.93 0.60 -6.92
CA ASN A 54 -4.56 0.74 -8.23
C ASN A 54 -4.47 2.16 -8.80
N MET A 55 -3.92 3.12 -8.05
CA MET A 55 -3.71 4.48 -8.51
C MET A 55 -2.51 4.53 -9.46
N SER A 56 -2.69 5.15 -10.63
CA SER A 56 -1.61 5.39 -11.60
C SER A 56 -0.71 6.55 -11.21
N ASP A 57 -1.21 7.46 -10.38
CA ASP A 57 -0.48 8.65 -9.92
C ASP A 57 0.61 8.30 -8.91
N GLU A 58 1.71 9.06 -8.96
CA GLU A 58 2.84 8.91 -8.05
C GLU A 58 3.10 10.24 -7.33
N LEU A 59 3.73 10.17 -6.15
CA LEU A 59 4.11 11.37 -5.42
C LEU A 59 5.09 12.22 -6.24
N ASP A 60 6.02 11.59 -6.98
CA ASP A 60 7.07 12.25 -7.79
C ASP A 60 7.83 13.34 -7.02
N VAL A 61 8.09 13.09 -5.74
CA VAL A 61 8.88 13.99 -4.90
C VAL A 61 10.32 13.52 -4.93
N GLY A 62 11.15 14.15 -5.76
CA GLY A 62 12.55 13.78 -5.90
C GLY A 62 13.36 13.95 -4.60
N TYR A 63 14.33 13.07 -4.38
CA TYR A 63 15.19 13.06 -3.18
C TYR A 63 15.88 14.41 -2.90
N ASN A 64 16.29 15.15 -3.93
CA ASN A 64 16.88 16.48 -3.77
C ASN A 64 15.89 17.48 -3.15
N THR A 65 14.63 17.42 -3.54
CA THR A 65 13.58 18.27 -2.96
C THR A 65 13.34 17.91 -1.49
N LEU A 66 13.50 16.65 -1.12
CA LEU A 66 13.43 16.19 0.27
C LEU A 66 14.64 16.65 1.11
N ILE A 67 15.85 16.65 0.55
CA ILE A 67 17.04 17.17 1.23
C ILE A 67 16.92 18.68 1.48
N GLU A 68 16.52 19.45 0.46
CA GLU A 68 16.38 20.91 0.55
C GLU A 68 15.48 21.37 1.70
N ILE A 69 14.50 20.55 2.09
CA ILE A 69 13.48 20.89 3.07
C ILE A 69 13.69 20.21 4.43
N ARG A 70 14.74 19.40 4.58
CA ARG A 70 15.02 18.61 5.78
C ARG A 70 15.31 19.47 7.01
N ASP A 71 16.09 20.53 6.83
CA ASP A 71 16.66 21.32 7.94
C ASP A 71 15.78 22.51 8.36
N MET A 72 14.51 22.53 7.97
CA MET A 72 13.60 23.61 8.36
C MET A 72 13.26 23.56 9.85
N GLN A 73 13.25 24.70 10.53
CA GLN A 73 12.81 24.77 11.92
C GLN A 73 11.28 24.68 12.02
N SER A 74 10.77 24.00 13.05
CA SER A 74 9.33 24.05 13.37
C SER A 74 8.96 25.45 13.84
N THR A 75 7.84 25.95 13.34
CA THR A 75 7.26 27.21 13.84
C THR A 75 6.41 26.95 15.08
N LEU A 76 6.45 27.87 16.05
CA LEU A 76 5.73 27.74 17.32
C LEU A 76 4.21 27.72 17.14
N MET A 77 3.57 26.71 17.74
CA MET A 77 2.12 26.49 17.88
C MET A 77 1.32 26.25 16.59
N HIS A 78 1.11 24.97 16.28
CA HIS A 78 0.17 24.50 15.26
C HIS A 78 -0.77 23.45 15.84
N GLU A 79 -1.98 23.35 15.28
CA GLU A 79 -2.87 22.25 15.57
C GLU A 79 -2.22 20.93 15.08
N PRO A 80 -2.17 19.87 15.91
CA PRO A 80 -1.57 18.60 15.53
C PRO A 80 -2.18 18.05 14.25
N LEU A 81 -1.33 17.51 13.35
CA LEU A 81 -1.82 16.84 12.15
C LEU A 81 -2.44 15.49 12.54
N THR A 82 -3.57 15.16 11.92
CA THR A 82 -4.16 13.83 12.01
C THR A 82 -3.60 12.89 10.94
N ILE A 83 -3.82 11.59 11.11
CA ILE A 83 -3.51 10.59 10.07
C ILE A 83 -4.21 10.94 8.75
N ASN A 84 -5.45 11.43 8.83
CA ASN A 84 -6.23 11.82 7.65
C ASN A 84 -5.63 13.03 6.96
N ASP A 85 -5.25 14.08 7.70
CA ASP A 85 -4.64 15.27 7.13
C ASP A 85 -3.40 14.91 6.30
N VAL A 86 -2.55 14.03 6.83
CA VAL A 86 -1.34 13.58 6.13
C VAL A 86 -1.68 12.74 4.91
N ALA A 87 -2.53 11.73 5.05
CA ALA A 87 -2.88 10.83 3.95
C ALA A 87 -3.60 11.57 2.80
N GLU A 88 -4.56 12.43 3.12
CA GLU A 88 -5.30 13.21 2.14
C GLU A 88 -4.39 14.21 1.41
N LYS A 89 -3.44 14.83 2.11
CA LYS A 89 -2.44 15.68 1.45
C LYS A 89 -1.49 14.91 0.54
N LEU A 90 -1.10 13.69 0.89
CA LEU A 90 -0.31 12.84 0.01
C LEU A 90 -1.10 12.44 -1.25
N LEU A 91 -2.40 12.17 -1.12
CA LEU A 91 -3.29 11.93 -2.26
C LEU A 91 -3.47 13.18 -3.13
N GLU A 92 -3.56 14.36 -2.53
CA GLU A 92 -3.60 15.64 -3.25
C GLU A 92 -2.30 15.84 -4.04
N ILE A 93 -1.15 15.64 -3.40
CA ILE A 93 0.18 15.75 -4.03
C ILE A 93 0.28 14.83 -5.25
N ALA A 94 -0.14 13.57 -5.15
CA ALA A 94 -0.06 12.61 -6.25
C ALA A 94 -0.82 13.09 -7.50
N LYS A 95 -1.98 13.74 -7.31
CA LYS A 95 -2.83 14.22 -8.41
C LYS A 95 -2.30 15.49 -9.10
N ILE A 96 -1.33 16.19 -8.54
CA ILE A 96 -0.79 17.43 -9.14
C ILE A 96 0.12 17.09 -10.33
N LYS A 97 -0.30 17.49 -11.53
CA LYS A 97 0.45 17.32 -12.78
C LYS A 97 0.62 18.64 -13.54
N GLY A 98 1.49 18.64 -14.55
CA GLY A 98 1.68 19.78 -15.47
C GLY A 98 2.72 20.80 -15.02
N TYR A 99 2.76 21.94 -15.72
CA TYR A 99 3.74 23.00 -15.48
C TYR A 99 3.64 23.56 -14.05
N GLY A 100 4.79 23.69 -13.38
CA GLY A 100 4.88 24.17 -11.99
C GLY A 100 4.43 23.14 -10.93
N SER A 101 4.14 21.89 -11.30
CA SER A 101 3.74 20.83 -10.36
C SER A 101 4.76 20.62 -9.25
N ARG A 102 6.05 20.56 -9.59
CA ARG A 102 7.16 20.34 -8.64
C ARG A 102 7.15 21.37 -7.51
N GLU A 103 7.00 22.65 -7.83
CA GLU A 103 7.00 23.73 -6.85
C GLU A 103 5.74 23.68 -5.97
N LYS A 104 4.57 23.39 -6.56
CA LYS A 104 3.32 23.20 -5.80
C LYS A 104 3.42 22.03 -4.82
N LYS A 105 3.92 20.88 -5.27
CA LYS A 105 4.15 19.70 -4.43
C LYS A 105 5.12 20.03 -3.28
N LYS A 106 6.23 20.71 -3.59
CA LYS A 106 7.20 21.18 -2.58
C LYS A 106 6.54 22.06 -1.51
N ASN A 107 5.72 23.04 -1.92
CA ASN A 107 5.04 23.94 -0.99
C ASN A 107 4.03 23.24 -0.08
N ILE A 108 3.29 22.24 -0.57
CA ILE A 108 2.37 21.45 0.27
C ILE A 108 3.18 20.66 1.31
N ILE A 109 4.27 20.02 0.91
CA ILE A 109 5.13 19.25 1.80
C ILE A 109 5.75 20.16 2.86
N LEU A 110 6.24 21.34 2.47
CA LEU A 110 6.74 22.35 3.39
C LEU A 110 5.68 22.77 4.43
N GLY A 111 4.44 22.96 3.99
CA GLY A 111 3.31 23.27 4.89
C GLY A 111 3.02 22.16 5.91
N LEU A 112 3.16 20.88 5.50
CA LEU A 112 3.06 19.74 6.42
C LEU A 112 4.22 19.71 7.41
N LEU A 113 5.46 19.77 6.93
CA LEU A 113 6.68 19.69 7.75
C LEU A 113 6.75 20.82 8.79
N ALA A 114 6.27 22.02 8.45
CA ALA A 114 6.24 23.17 9.36
C ALA A 114 5.39 22.92 10.62
N ARG A 115 4.41 22.01 10.54
CA ARG A 115 3.48 21.62 11.62
C ARG A 115 3.90 20.35 12.37
N MET A 116 4.92 19.64 11.89
CA MET A 116 5.40 18.39 12.45
C MET A 116 6.57 18.62 13.41
N ASP A 117 6.63 17.83 14.48
CA ASP A 117 7.82 17.71 15.32
C ASP A 117 8.91 16.82 14.68
N GLU A 118 10.05 16.65 15.36
CA GLU A 118 11.19 15.89 14.83
C GLU A 118 10.85 14.43 14.51
N VAL A 119 10.08 13.77 15.39
CA VAL A 119 9.69 12.36 15.24
C VAL A 119 8.70 12.23 14.09
N GLU A 120 7.71 13.11 14.02
CA GLU A 120 6.75 13.16 12.90
C GLU A 120 7.47 13.36 11.56
N ARG A 121 8.44 14.29 11.49
CA ARG A 121 9.19 14.55 10.26
C ARG A 121 10.01 13.36 9.81
N GLU A 122 10.73 12.69 10.71
CA GLU A 122 11.50 11.48 10.35
C GLU A 122 10.58 10.44 9.69
N TRP A 123 9.44 10.16 10.32
CA TRP A 123 8.51 9.14 9.85
C TRP A 123 7.77 9.55 8.59
N PHE A 124 7.38 10.82 8.46
CA PHE A 124 6.79 11.35 7.23
C PHE A 124 7.75 11.20 6.05
N MET A 125 9.03 11.54 6.23
CA MET A 125 10.03 11.42 5.17
C MET A 125 10.25 9.96 4.75
N LYS A 126 10.31 9.03 5.72
CA LYS A 126 10.36 7.59 5.44
C LYS A 126 9.15 7.09 4.66
N ILE A 127 7.95 7.59 4.97
CA ILE A 127 6.71 7.27 4.24
C ILE A 127 6.77 7.77 2.80
N VAL A 128 7.21 9.02 2.59
CA VAL A 128 7.32 9.61 1.24
C VAL A 128 8.36 8.89 0.39
N ILE A 129 9.48 8.48 1.00
CA ILE A 129 10.54 7.71 0.32
C ILE A 129 10.10 6.25 0.08
N GLY A 130 9.23 5.70 0.93
CA GLY A 130 8.81 4.30 0.91
C GLY A 130 9.76 3.36 1.67
N GLU A 131 10.74 3.90 2.42
CA GLU A 131 11.74 3.14 3.17
C GLU A 131 11.54 3.26 4.68
N MET A 132 10.59 2.46 5.20
CA MET A 132 10.18 2.57 6.60
C MET A 132 11.22 2.07 7.61
N GLN A 133 11.91 0.96 7.33
CA GLN A 133 13.00 0.39 8.15
C GLN A 133 12.64 0.07 9.63
N HIS A 134 11.36 -0.02 10.02
CA HIS A 134 10.95 -0.54 11.34
C HIS A 134 10.63 -2.04 11.34
N GLY A 135 10.88 -2.74 10.23
CA GLY A 135 10.72 -4.19 10.13
C GLY A 135 9.27 -4.70 10.06
N VAL A 136 8.31 -3.84 9.78
CA VAL A 136 6.96 -4.24 9.36
C VAL A 136 6.88 -4.15 7.85
N ASN A 137 6.53 -5.27 7.23
CA ASN A 137 6.20 -5.35 5.82
C ASN A 137 4.73 -5.78 5.67
N GLU A 138 4.27 -5.95 4.43
CA GLU A 138 2.91 -6.42 4.15
C GLU A 138 2.55 -7.69 4.92
N GLY A 139 3.45 -8.68 4.99
CA GLY A 139 3.19 -9.94 5.70
C GLY A 139 2.93 -9.75 7.19
N VAL A 140 3.70 -8.89 7.86
CA VAL A 140 3.47 -8.56 9.27
C VAL A 140 2.14 -7.82 9.46
N LEU A 141 1.79 -6.93 8.54
CA LEU A 141 0.51 -6.21 8.59
C LEU A 141 -0.68 -7.14 8.31
N LEU A 142 -0.56 -8.09 7.39
CA LEU A 142 -1.59 -9.12 7.13
C LEU A 142 -1.79 -10.04 8.34
N GLU A 143 -0.73 -10.39 9.06
CA GLU A 143 -0.84 -11.10 10.35
C GLU A 143 -1.64 -10.29 11.39
N ALA A 144 -1.39 -8.98 11.49
CA ALA A 144 -2.17 -8.11 12.36
C ALA A 144 -3.65 -8.04 11.93
N LEU A 145 -3.93 -7.95 10.63
CA LEU A 145 -5.30 -7.95 10.11
C LEU A 145 -6.01 -9.30 10.36
N ALA A 146 -5.30 -10.42 10.31
CA ALA A 146 -5.82 -11.74 10.67
C ALA A 146 -6.24 -11.80 12.14
N GLU A 147 -5.41 -11.28 13.04
CA GLU A 147 -5.74 -11.20 14.47
C GLU A 147 -6.89 -10.21 14.77
N ILE A 148 -6.98 -9.09 14.03
CA ILE A 148 -8.09 -8.14 14.14
C ILE A 148 -9.40 -8.77 13.67
N GLY A 149 -9.37 -9.46 12.54
CA GLY A 149 -10.54 -10.13 11.95
C GLY A 149 -10.95 -11.41 12.67
N GLY A 150 -10.07 -12.02 13.46
CA GLY A 150 -10.33 -13.33 14.07
C GLY A 150 -10.41 -14.46 13.02
N VAL A 151 -9.65 -14.33 11.93
CA VAL A 151 -9.64 -15.26 10.79
C VAL A 151 -8.22 -15.78 10.54
N SER A 152 -8.07 -16.89 9.82
CA SER A 152 -6.72 -17.40 9.54
C SER A 152 -5.96 -16.48 8.58
N LEU A 153 -4.63 -16.49 8.71
CA LEU A 153 -3.73 -15.73 7.83
C LEU A 153 -3.94 -16.09 6.36
N GLU A 154 -4.21 -17.36 6.05
CA GLU A 154 -4.52 -17.84 4.70
C GLU A 154 -5.75 -17.14 4.09
N HIS A 155 -6.85 -17.05 4.84
CA HIS A 155 -8.07 -16.38 4.34
C HIS A 155 -7.84 -14.88 4.15
N ILE A 156 -7.05 -14.24 5.03
CA ILE A 156 -6.64 -12.84 4.86
C ILE A 156 -5.76 -12.65 3.64
N HIS A 157 -4.80 -13.54 3.39
CA HIS A 157 -3.99 -13.49 2.17
C HIS A 157 -4.87 -13.60 0.94
N ARG A 158 -5.80 -14.57 0.88
CA ARG A 158 -6.75 -14.70 -0.23
C ARG A 158 -7.55 -13.41 -0.43
N ALA A 159 -8.11 -12.85 0.65
CA ALA A 159 -8.83 -11.58 0.59
C ALA A 159 -7.95 -10.43 0.07
N TYR A 160 -6.74 -10.28 0.58
CA TYR A 160 -5.79 -9.27 0.11
C TYR A 160 -5.44 -9.43 -1.37
N MET A 161 -5.25 -10.66 -1.85
CA MET A 161 -5.00 -10.92 -3.27
C MET A 161 -6.15 -10.45 -4.16
N LEU A 162 -7.40 -10.57 -3.68
CA LEU A 162 -8.61 -10.16 -4.41
C LEU A 162 -8.92 -8.67 -4.27
N VAL A 163 -8.65 -8.06 -3.12
CA VAL A 163 -8.85 -6.63 -2.87
C VAL A 163 -7.76 -5.80 -3.57
N GLY A 164 -6.52 -6.30 -3.59
CA GLY A 164 -5.38 -5.64 -4.23
C GLY A 164 -4.73 -4.52 -3.41
N ASP A 165 -5.39 -4.04 -2.35
CA ASP A 165 -4.91 -2.94 -1.50
C ASP A 165 -5.11 -3.26 0.00
N ILE A 166 -4.04 -3.08 0.78
CA ILE A 166 -4.03 -3.46 2.21
C ILE A 166 -4.85 -2.51 3.08
N GLY A 167 -4.92 -1.23 2.72
CA GLY A 167 -5.72 -0.24 3.43
C GLY A 167 -7.21 -0.51 3.25
N GLU A 168 -7.64 -0.78 2.02
CA GLU A 168 -9.03 -1.12 1.71
C GLU A 168 -9.45 -2.41 2.42
N LEU A 169 -8.59 -3.44 2.44
CA LEU A 169 -8.88 -4.66 3.21
C LEU A 169 -9.03 -4.36 4.71
N ALA A 170 -8.13 -3.55 5.27
CA ALA A 170 -8.17 -3.19 6.68
C ALA A 170 -9.46 -2.43 7.04
N LYS A 171 -9.90 -1.52 6.17
CA LYS A 171 -11.16 -0.80 6.30
C LYS A 171 -12.37 -1.72 6.23
N GLN A 172 -12.42 -2.64 5.27
CA GLN A 172 -13.52 -3.61 5.16
C GLN A 172 -13.62 -4.48 6.41
N LEU A 173 -12.49 -4.96 6.94
CA LEU A 173 -12.44 -5.67 8.22
C LEU A 173 -12.94 -4.82 9.38
N LYS A 174 -12.61 -3.51 9.40
CA LYS A 174 -13.06 -2.61 10.46
C LYS A 174 -14.58 -2.38 10.41
N ILE A 175 -15.17 -2.28 9.22
CA ILE A 175 -16.60 -2.02 9.04
C ILE A 175 -17.44 -3.29 9.26
N HIS A 176 -16.99 -4.42 8.71
CA HIS A 176 -17.81 -5.63 8.58
C HIS A 176 -17.33 -6.79 9.48
N GLY A 177 -16.19 -6.65 10.15
CA GLY A 177 -15.56 -7.73 10.91
C GLY A 177 -14.98 -8.83 10.02
N GLY A 178 -14.48 -9.91 10.64
CA GLY A 178 -13.83 -11.01 9.91
C GLY A 178 -14.72 -11.77 8.93
N GLY A 179 -16.05 -11.77 9.13
CA GLY A 179 -16.99 -12.48 8.27
C GLY A 179 -16.99 -12.00 6.80
N ILE A 180 -16.52 -10.77 6.53
CA ILE A 180 -16.43 -10.24 5.18
C ILE A 180 -15.43 -11.00 4.31
N VAL A 181 -14.37 -11.55 4.90
CA VAL A 181 -13.24 -12.18 4.20
C VAL A 181 -13.70 -13.32 3.29
N GLU A 182 -14.65 -14.13 3.76
CA GLU A 182 -15.24 -15.23 3.00
C GLU A 182 -16.19 -14.77 1.89
N SER A 183 -16.66 -13.53 1.93
CA SER A 183 -17.56 -12.96 0.93
C SER A 183 -16.82 -12.20 -0.18
N ILE A 184 -15.53 -11.87 0.00
CA ILE A 184 -14.74 -11.17 -1.00
C ILE A 184 -14.57 -12.08 -2.23
N ARG A 185 -14.93 -11.53 -3.40
CA ARG A 185 -14.90 -12.18 -4.71
C ARG A 185 -14.11 -11.33 -5.69
N LEU A 186 -13.80 -11.92 -6.84
CA LEU A 186 -13.32 -11.18 -8.00
C LEU A 186 -14.37 -10.17 -8.44
N GLU A 187 -13.93 -8.92 -8.62
CA GLU A 187 -14.76 -7.84 -9.15
C GLU A 187 -14.12 -7.35 -10.45
N VAL A 188 -14.92 -7.24 -11.52
CA VAL A 188 -14.44 -6.64 -12.77
C VAL A 188 -13.99 -5.21 -12.51
N TYR A 189 -12.88 -4.79 -13.11
CA TYR A 189 -12.20 -3.52 -12.90
C TYR A 189 -11.47 -3.34 -11.56
N ARG A 190 -11.47 -4.34 -10.68
CA ARG A 190 -10.55 -4.40 -9.53
C ARG A 190 -9.41 -5.38 -9.84
N PRO A 191 -8.17 -4.90 -10.02
CA PRO A 191 -7.06 -5.79 -10.33
C PRO A 191 -6.72 -6.66 -9.13
N VAL A 192 -6.44 -7.94 -9.39
CA VAL A 192 -5.97 -8.89 -8.39
C VAL A 192 -4.47 -9.07 -8.43
N LYS A 193 -3.87 -9.35 -7.28
CA LYS A 193 -2.44 -9.63 -7.18
C LYS A 193 -2.10 -10.83 -8.07
N PRO A 194 -1.06 -10.73 -8.93
CA PRO A 194 -0.72 -11.78 -9.86
C PRO A 194 -0.19 -13.03 -9.14
N MET A 195 -0.66 -14.21 -9.54
CA MET A 195 -0.03 -15.47 -9.15
C MET A 195 1.44 -15.49 -9.61
N LEU A 196 2.37 -15.76 -8.70
CA LEU A 196 3.80 -15.87 -8.99
C LEU A 196 4.20 -17.33 -9.21
N ALA A 197 5.30 -17.54 -9.92
CA ALA A 197 5.88 -18.86 -10.15
C ALA A 197 7.20 -18.99 -9.39
N GLU A 198 7.48 -20.20 -8.92
CA GLU A 198 8.78 -20.55 -8.35
C GLU A 198 9.79 -20.87 -9.46
N GLN A 199 11.06 -20.56 -9.22
CA GLN A 199 12.12 -20.93 -10.16
C GLN A 199 12.42 -22.41 -10.04
N CYS A 200 12.39 -23.11 -11.17
CA CYS A 200 12.84 -24.49 -11.29
C CYS A 200 14.18 -24.50 -12.03
N GLN A 201 15.21 -25.08 -11.42
CA GLN A 201 16.54 -25.18 -12.03
C GLN A 201 16.65 -26.32 -13.04
N ASP A 202 15.86 -27.38 -12.84
CA ASP A 202 15.86 -28.56 -13.70
C ASP A 202 14.43 -29.08 -13.89
N ILE A 203 13.96 -29.03 -15.14
CA ILE A 203 12.60 -29.45 -15.51
C ILE A 203 12.29 -30.90 -15.13
N ARG A 204 13.31 -31.77 -15.01
CA ARG A 204 13.15 -33.16 -14.59
C ARG A 204 12.64 -33.29 -13.16
N GLU A 205 12.87 -32.27 -12.33
CA GLU A 205 12.35 -32.24 -10.96
C GLU A 205 10.84 -32.10 -10.93
N LEU A 206 10.25 -31.41 -11.91
CA LEU A 206 8.81 -31.25 -12.01
C LEU A 206 8.16 -32.62 -12.25
N PHE A 207 8.69 -33.44 -13.14
CA PHE A 207 8.09 -34.73 -13.51
C PHE A 207 8.34 -35.88 -12.51
N LYS A 208 8.85 -35.59 -11.30
CA LYS A 208 9.09 -36.61 -10.27
C LYS A 208 7.82 -37.08 -9.58
N GLU A 209 6.78 -36.24 -9.54
CA GLU A 209 5.51 -36.58 -8.91
C GLU A 209 4.63 -37.42 -9.86
N PRO A 210 4.42 -38.72 -9.56
CA PRO A 210 3.56 -39.54 -10.40
C PRO A 210 2.11 -39.04 -10.32
N ASN A 211 1.40 -39.09 -11.45
CA ASN A 211 -0.01 -38.70 -11.60
C ASN A 211 -0.32 -37.20 -11.52
N VAL A 212 0.67 -36.33 -11.65
CA VAL A 212 0.44 -34.89 -11.86
C VAL A 212 0.44 -34.59 -13.36
N MET A 213 -0.58 -33.86 -13.82
CA MET A 213 -0.65 -33.34 -15.20
C MET A 213 -0.12 -31.91 -15.23
N TYR A 214 0.80 -31.64 -16.16
CA TYR A 214 1.41 -30.32 -16.34
C TYR A 214 0.89 -29.65 -17.61
N ALA A 215 0.60 -28.36 -17.51
CA ALA A 215 0.45 -27.47 -18.67
C ALA A 215 1.75 -26.68 -18.84
N LEU A 216 2.32 -26.69 -20.04
CA LEU A 216 3.57 -26.01 -20.37
C LEU A 216 3.28 -24.88 -21.35
N GLU A 217 3.75 -23.69 -21.02
CA GLU A 217 3.59 -22.48 -21.84
C GLU A 217 4.95 -21.83 -22.07
N TYR A 218 5.09 -21.11 -23.18
CA TYR A 218 6.29 -20.31 -23.41
C TYR A 218 6.35 -19.16 -22.41
N LYS A 219 7.49 -19.03 -21.71
CA LYS A 219 7.76 -17.83 -20.91
C LYS A 219 8.13 -16.67 -21.85
N VAL A 220 7.14 -15.85 -22.17
CA VAL A 220 7.33 -14.65 -22.98
C VAL A 220 8.16 -13.62 -22.21
N ASP A 221 9.10 -12.96 -22.90
CA ASP A 221 9.85 -11.83 -22.36
C ASP A 221 9.12 -10.53 -22.71
N GLY A 222 8.39 -9.99 -21.75
CA GLY A 222 7.54 -8.82 -21.93
C GLY A 222 6.92 -8.35 -20.64
N ALA A 223 5.95 -7.43 -20.74
CA ALA A 223 5.21 -6.94 -19.60
C ALA A 223 4.00 -7.83 -19.32
N ARG A 224 3.86 -8.29 -18.07
CA ARG A 224 2.63 -8.94 -17.62
C ARG A 224 1.55 -7.89 -17.41
N VAL A 225 0.39 -8.13 -18.02
CA VAL A 225 -0.81 -7.31 -17.86
C VAL A 225 -2.00 -8.14 -17.37
N GLN A 226 -2.95 -7.49 -16.72
CA GLN A 226 -4.24 -8.05 -16.34
C GLN A 226 -5.33 -7.23 -17.01
N ILE A 227 -6.11 -7.88 -17.88
CA ILE A 227 -7.13 -7.22 -18.70
C ILE A 227 -8.51 -7.53 -18.11
N HIS A 228 -9.26 -6.50 -17.80
CA HIS A 228 -10.65 -6.59 -17.33
C HIS A 228 -11.57 -6.05 -18.42
N VAL A 229 -12.54 -6.87 -18.81
CA VAL A 229 -13.55 -6.53 -19.81
C VAL A 229 -14.92 -6.59 -19.15
N GLY A 230 -15.73 -5.56 -19.36
CA GLY A 230 -17.10 -5.49 -18.83
C GLY A 230 -17.91 -4.40 -19.53
N TYR A 231 -19.04 -4.01 -18.92
CA TYR A 231 -19.98 -3.06 -19.52
C TYR A 231 -19.41 -1.66 -19.79
N ASN A 232 -18.39 -1.24 -19.06
CA ASN A 232 -17.76 0.09 -19.18
C ASN A 232 -16.50 0.06 -20.06
N GLY A 233 -16.32 -0.99 -20.86
CA GLY A 233 -15.16 -1.18 -21.72
C GLY A 233 -14.02 -1.96 -21.05
N VAL A 234 -12.81 -1.71 -21.53
CA VAL A 234 -11.60 -2.45 -21.16
C VAL A 234 -10.76 -1.63 -20.17
N LYS A 235 -10.24 -2.29 -19.13
CA LYS A 235 -9.16 -1.76 -18.29
C LYS A 235 -7.98 -2.72 -18.28
N ILE A 236 -6.78 -2.15 -18.35
CA ILE A 236 -5.53 -2.92 -18.35
C ILE A 236 -4.67 -2.49 -17.19
N PHE A 237 -4.28 -3.45 -16.36
CA PHE A 237 -3.46 -3.23 -15.18
C PHE A 237 -2.08 -3.89 -15.36
N SER A 238 -1.04 -3.20 -14.93
CA SER A 238 0.32 -3.73 -14.92
C SER A 238 0.51 -4.83 -13.86
N ARG A 239 1.69 -5.48 -13.85
CA ARG A 239 2.10 -6.40 -12.77
C ARG A 239 1.96 -5.79 -11.36
N GLY A 240 2.19 -4.48 -11.23
CA GLY A 240 2.07 -3.74 -9.97
C GLY A 240 0.66 -3.20 -9.70
N LEU A 241 -0.35 -3.71 -10.40
CA LEU A 241 -1.78 -3.32 -10.31
C LEU A 241 -2.11 -1.88 -10.72
N LYS A 242 -1.14 -1.09 -11.17
CA LYS A 242 -1.38 0.25 -11.73
C LYS A 242 -2.20 0.15 -13.01
N ASP A 243 -3.21 1.01 -13.14
CA ASP A 243 -3.95 1.22 -14.39
C ASP A 243 -3.03 1.83 -15.45
N ILE A 244 -2.87 1.11 -16.56
CA ILE A 244 -2.03 1.50 -17.71
C ILE A 244 -2.85 1.55 -19.00
N THR A 245 -4.18 1.61 -18.90
CA THR A 245 -5.10 1.53 -20.04
C THR A 245 -4.75 2.56 -21.12
N GLU A 246 -4.47 3.80 -20.74
CA GLU A 246 -4.13 4.88 -21.69
C GLU A 246 -2.74 4.72 -22.33
N SER A 247 -1.86 3.91 -21.73
CA SER A 247 -0.48 3.74 -22.20
C SER A 247 -0.33 2.73 -23.34
N ILE A 248 -1.33 1.88 -23.57
CA ILE A 248 -1.32 0.78 -24.55
C ILE A 248 -2.67 0.69 -25.30
N PRO A 249 -3.03 1.73 -26.07
CA PRO A 249 -4.32 1.80 -26.77
C PRO A 249 -4.50 0.73 -27.83
N ASP A 250 -3.40 0.26 -28.43
CA ASP A 250 -3.35 -0.82 -29.41
C ASP A 250 -3.86 -2.16 -28.84
N VAL A 251 -3.60 -2.45 -27.57
CA VAL A 251 -4.10 -3.67 -26.91
C VAL A 251 -5.62 -3.60 -26.70
N ILE A 252 -6.17 -2.42 -26.46
CA ILE A 252 -7.62 -2.23 -26.26
C ILE A 252 -8.37 -2.59 -27.55
N GLU A 253 -7.83 -2.26 -28.72
CA GLU A 253 -8.46 -2.55 -30.01
C GLU A 253 -8.53 -4.05 -30.34
N GLN A 254 -7.75 -4.90 -29.64
CA GLN A 254 -7.66 -6.35 -29.89
C GLN A 254 -8.55 -7.20 -28.96
N VAL A 255 -9.22 -6.58 -27.98
CA VAL A 255 -10.01 -7.26 -26.93
C VAL A 255 -11.50 -7.04 -27.15
#